data_AF-A0AAW5D1C3-F1
#
_entry.id   AF-A0AAW5D1C3-F1
#
_cell.length_a   1.000
_cell.length_b   1.000
_cell.length_c   1.000
_cell.angle_alpha   90.00
_cell.angle_beta   90.00
_cell.angle_gamma   90.00
#
_symmetry.space_group_name_H-M   'P 1'
#
loop_
_entity.id
_entity.type
_entity.pdbx_description
1 polymer ?
#
loop_
_entity_poly.entity_id
_entity_poly.type
_entity_poly.pdbx_seq_one_letter_code
_entity_poly.pdbx_strand_id
1 'polypeptide(L)'
;MKFERIYKNITGLSCPIFGIQWNAPTIEADEAKNIVLFLEDKRVLFNPANMEDAGHCAQSVIDIRSELTKALQALPSDSNLAKSLKRMRKSCQEFSNKLGHPKFSKFDTPVQTSMLERELFKLREKCGVSVAEIAVAYGLDVDDGLASTIPFNNAENT
;
A
#
# COMPACT_ATOMS: atom_id res chain seq x y z
N MET A 1 7.72 -9.43 -8.71
CA MET A 1 6.72 -9.42 -9.79
C MET A 1 7.02 -8.36 -10.85
N LYS A 2 7.00 -8.75 -12.13
CA LYS A 2 7.27 -7.86 -13.26
C LYS A 2 6.12 -6.90 -13.57
N PHE A 3 6.43 -5.65 -13.90
CA PHE A 3 5.46 -4.62 -14.31
C PHE A 3 4.51 -5.13 -15.39
N GLU A 4 4.99 -5.82 -16.43
CA GLU A 4 4.15 -6.28 -17.54
C GLU A 4 3.11 -7.29 -17.07
N ARG A 5 3.44 -8.09 -16.06
CA ARG A 5 2.50 -9.03 -15.43
C ARG A 5 1.47 -8.28 -14.60
N ILE A 6 1.89 -7.26 -13.85
CA ILE A 6 0.99 -6.39 -13.08
C ILE A 6 0.00 -5.71 -14.02
N TYR A 7 0.51 -5.05 -15.06
CA TYR A 7 -0.27 -4.35 -16.08
C TYR A 7 -1.32 -5.24 -16.77
N LYS A 8 -0.94 -6.46 -17.15
CA LYS A 8 -1.86 -7.38 -17.86
C LYS A 8 -2.98 -7.93 -17.00
N ASN A 9 -2.78 -8.04 -15.68
CA ASN A 9 -3.68 -8.78 -14.79
C ASN A 9 -4.55 -7.90 -13.89
N ILE A 10 -4.58 -6.59 -14.15
CA ILE A 10 -5.39 -5.65 -13.38
C ILE A 10 -6.43 -5.01 -14.28
N THR A 11 -7.70 -5.10 -13.87
CA THR A 11 -8.80 -4.33 -14.49
C THR A 11 -9.53 -3.54 -13.39
N GLY A 12 -10.27 -2.52 -13.77
CA GLY A 12 -11.08 -1.74 -12.83
C GLY A 12 -10.30 -0.76 -11.94
N LEU A 13 -8.98 -0.64 -12.08
CA LEU A 13 -8.27 0.49 -11.50
C LEU A 13 -8.74 1.79 -12.15
N SER A 14 -9.05 2.78 -11.31
CA SER A 14 -9.29 4.18 -11.69
C SER A 14 -7.99 4.90 -12.10
N CYS A 15 -6.96 4.16 -12.49
CA CYS A 15 -5.78 4.76 -13.06
C CYS A 15 -6.09 5.16 -14.50
N PRO A 16 -5.88 6.42 -14.90
CA PRO A 16 -5.68 6.71 -16.30
C PRO A 16 -4.51 5.81 -16.73
N ILE A 17 -4.79 4.77 -17.52
CA ILE A 17 -3.73 4.06 -18.23
C ILE A 17 -3.22 5.10 -19.21
N PHE A 18 -2.20 5.83 -18.79
CA PHE A 18 -1.61 6.82 -19.64
C PHE A 18 -1.02 6.07 -20.82
N GLY A 19 -1.40 6.45 -22.04
CA GLY A 19 -0.91 5.80 -23.25
C GLY A 19 0.61 5.84 -23.31
N ILE A 20 1.19 5.10 -24.25
CA ILE A 20 2.64 4.99 -24.53
C ILE A 20 3.36 6.36 -24.63
N GLN A 21 2.61 7.46 -24.80
CA GLN A 21 3.11 8.84 -24.89
C GLN A 21 3.28 9.59 -23.56
N TRP A 22 2.80 9.06 -22.42
CA TRP A 22 3.00 9.74 -21.13
C TRP A 22 4.40 9.49 -20.59
N ASN A 23 5.12 10.59 -20.34
CA ASN A 23 6.39 10.56 -19.67
C ASN A 23 6.22 11.24 -18.30
N ALA A 24 6.31 10.47 -17.23
CA ALA A 24 6.19 10.99 -15.89
C ALA A 24 7.30 12.04 -15.63
N PRO A 25 7.01 13.13 -14.90
CA PRO A 25 8.05 14.02 -14.41
C PRO A 25 9.11 13.22 -13.63
N THR A 26 10.39 13.52 -13.84
CA THR A 26 11.50 12.77 -13.24
C THR A 26 11.38 12.67 -11.72
N ILE A 27 10.99 13.77 -11.06
CA ILE A 27 10.76 13.81 -9.62
C ILE A 27 9.68 12.83 -9.15
N GLU A 28 8.61 12.61 -9.93
CA GLU A 28 7.58 11.64 -9.57
C GLU A 28 8.06 10.21 -9.79
N ALA A 29 8.81 9.95 -10.87
CA ALA A 29 9.33 8.63 -11.16
C ALA A 29 10.37 8.18 -10.10
N ASP A 30 11.27 9.08 -9.70
CA ASP A 30 12.26 8.81 -8.66
C ASP A 30 11.58 8.56 -7.30
N GLU A 31 10.60 9.40 -6.93
CA GLU A 31 9.89 9.24 -5.67
C GLU A 31 9.00 7.98 -5.65
N ALA A 32 8.37 7.63 -6.78
CA ALA A 32 7.61 6.39 -6.93
C ALA A 32 8.51 5.17 -6.67
N LYS A 33 9.71 5.15 -7.26
CA LYS A 33 10.70 4.09 -7.05
C LYS A 33 11.13 4.00 -5.59
N ASN A 34 11.43 5.13 -4.96
CA ASN A 34 11.85 5.17 -3.55
C ASN A 34 10.76 4.65 -2.61
N ILE A 35 9.51 5.06 -2.84
CA ILE A 35 8.38 4.59 -2.03
C ILE A 35 8.12 3.11 -2.23
N VAL A 36 8.12 2.59 -3.46
CA VAL A 36 7.94 1.14 -3.70
C VAL A 36 9.03 0.37 -2.97
N LEU A 37 10.30 0.74 -3.15
CA LEU A 37 11.43 0.11 -2.47
C LEU A 37 11.29 0.14 -0.94
N PHE A 38 10.86 1.26 -0.37
CA PHE A 38 10.62 1.36 1.07
C PHE A 38 9.51 0.43 1.56
N LEU A 39 8.41 0.30 0.80
CA LEU A 39 7.27 -0.54 1.14
C LEU A 39 7.57 -2.04 1.00
N GLU A 40 8.47 -2.43 0.11
CA GLU A 40 8.92 -3.83 -0.05
C GLU A 40 9.53 -4.39 1.24
N ASP A 41 10.14 -3.55 2.07
CA ASP A 41 10.67 -3.92 3.38
C ASP A 41 9.60 -3.89 4.51
N LYS A 42 8.34 -3.57 4.21
CA LYS A 42 7.29 -3.41 5.23
C LYS A 42 6.40 -4.64 5.31
N ARG A 43 6.86 -5.64 6.06
CA ARG A 43 6.15 -6.90 6.35
C ARG A 43 4.69 -6.74 6.77
N VAL A 44 4.34 -5.66 7.47
CA VAL A 44 2.95 -5.33 7.85
C VAL A 44 1.99 -5.37 6.66
N LEU A 45 2.49 -5.11 5.44
CA LEU A 45 1.71 -5.10 4.22
C LEU A 45 1.44 -6.51 3.66
N PHE A 46 2.24 -7.53 3.94
CA PHE A 46 2.12 -8.81 3.21
C PHE A 46 2.36 -10.08 4.02
N ASN A 47 2.98 -9.99 5.20
CA ASN A 47 3.25 -11.16 6.02
C ASN A 47 1.93 -11.75 6.60
N PRO A 48 1.81 -13.08 6.77
CA PRO A 48 0.60 -13.69 7.32
C PRO A 48 0.17 -13.06 8.65
N ALA A 49 -1.12 -12.76 8.80
CA ALA A 49 -1.62 -11.99 9.95
C ALA A 49 -1.40 -12.71 11.30
N ASN A 50 -1.36 -14.05 11.30
CA ASN A 50 -1.03 -14.86 12.48
C ASN A 50 0.46 -14.82 12.88
N MET A 51 1.32 -14.27 12.02
CA MET A 51 2.75 -14.02 12.31
C MET A 51 3.02 -12.55 12.65
N GLU A 52 1.97 -11.75 12.82
CA GLU A 52 2.05 -10.33 13.17
C GLU A 52 1.59 -10.10 14.60
N ASP A 53 2.15 -9.06 15.23
CA ASP A 53 1.64 -8.52 16.48
C ASP A 53 1.25 -7.05 16.31
N ALA A 54 0.29 -6.62 17.14
CA ALA A 54 -0.29 -5.29 17.04
C ALA A 54 0.72 -4.16 17.27
N GLY A 55 1.75 -4.37 18.09
CA GLY A 55 2.74 -3.35 18.45
C GLY A 55 3.67 -3.04 17.28
N HIS A 56 4.30 -4.08 16.71
CA HIS A 56 5.17 -3.91 15.55
C HIS A 56 4.38 -3.44 14.32
N CYS A 57 3.14 -3.94 14.13
CA CYS A 57 2.25 -3.43 13.10
C CYS A 57 1.97 -1.94 13.25
N ALA A 58 1.64 -1.48 14.46
CA ALA A 58 1.37 -0.07 14.73
C ALA A 58 2.60 0.81 14.44
N GLN A 59 3.79 0.37 14.86
CA GLN A 59 5.04 1.08 14.58
C GLN A 59 5.33 1.14 13.09
N SER A 60 5.23 0.01 12.38
CA SER A 60 5.46 -0.04 10.93
C SER A 60 4.51 0.88 10.17
N VAL A 61 3.25 0.99 10.59
CA VAL A 61 2.29 1.90 9.96
C VAL A 61 2.58 3.38 10.26
N ILE A 62 3.13 3.70 11.44
CA ILE A 62 3.62 5.04 11.75
C ILE A 62 4.78 5.40 10.81
N ASP A 63 5.72 4.48 10.61
CA ASP A 63 6.88 4.67 9.74
C ASP A 63 6.45 4.87 8.28
N ILE A 64 5.53 4.04 7.77
CA ILE A 64 4.93 4.23 6.44
C ILE A 64 4.28 5.60 6.33
N ARG A 65 3.45 6.00 7.30
CA ARG A 65 2.76 7.29 7.27
C ARG A 65 3.74 8.46 7.27
N SER A 66 4.86 8.33 7.98
CA SER A 66 5.94 9.33 8.01
C SER A 66 6.58 9.45 6.63
N GLU A 67 6.98 8.33 6.02
CA GLU A 67 7.64 8.31 4.73
C GLU A 67 6.74 8.86 3.61
N LEU A 68 5.48 8.41 3.57
CA LEU A 68 4.47 8.96 2.65
C LEU A 68 4.26 10.47 2.82
N THR A 69 4.40 10.99 4.04
CA THR A 69 4.26 12.42 4.30
C THR A 69 5.45 13.22 3.78
N LYS A 70 6.67 12.69 3.93
CA LYS A 70 7.88 13.32 3.36
C LYS A 70 7.79 13.37 1.84
N ALA A 71 7.44 12.26 1.21
CA ALA A 71 7.24 12.18 -0.25
C ALA A 71 6.21 13.21 -0.74
N LEU A 72 5.06 13.30 -0.06
CA LEU A 72 4.00 14.26 -0.38
C LEU A 72 4.41 15.73 -0.25
N GLN A 73 5.45 16.06 0.52
CA GLN A 73 5.96 17.44 0.61
C GLN A 73 6.78 17.85 -0.62
N ALA A 74 7.39 16.88 -1.31
CA ALA A 74 8.20 17.12 -2.51
C ALA A 74 7.39 17.10 -3.82
N LEU A 75 6.17 16.52 -3.78
CA LEU A 75 5.37 16.28 -4.98
C LEU A 75 4.37 17.41 -5.28
N PRO A 76 4.10 17.69 -6.57
CA PRO A 76 2.95 18.51 -6.97
C PRO A 76 1.65 17.94 -6.40
N SER A 77 0.79 18.81 -5.88
CA SER A 77 -0.39 18.40 -5.11
C SER A 77 -1.43 17.61 -5.91
N ASP A 78 -1.43 17.78 -7.23
CA ASP A 78 -2.32 17.18 -8.24
C ASP A 78 -1.70 15.99 -8.99
N SER A 79 -0.42 15.68 -8.73
CA SER A 79 0.28 14.53 -9.32
C SER A 79 -0.43 13.20 -9.01
N ASN A 80 -0.26 12.23 -9.92
CA ASN A 80 -0.88 10.92 -9.76
C ASN A 80 -0.28 10.16 -8.58
N LEU A 81 1.05 10.24 -8.42
CA LEU A 81 1.72 9.70 -7.25
C LEU A 81 1.13 10.29 -5.96
N ALA A 82 0.98 11.62 -5.86
CA ALA A 82 0.42 12.23 -4.66
C ALA A 82 -1.01 11.74 -4.34
N LYS A 83 -1.84 11.44 -5.35
CA LYS A 83 -3.18 10.85 -5.14
C LYS A 83 -3.06 9.46 -4.51
N SER A 84 -2.20 8.58 -5.03
CA SER A 84 -1.95 7.25 -4.48
C SER A 84 -1.37 7.31 -3.07
N LEU A 85 -0.36 8.17 -2.83
CA LEU A 85 0.23 8.35 -1.51
C LEU A 85 -0.78 8.89 -0.49
N LYS A 86 -1.67 9.80 -0.88
CA LYS A 86 -2.75 10.31 -0.02
C LYS A 86 -3.72 9.19 0.39
N ARG A 87 -4.09 8.29 -0.55
CA ARG A 87 -4.94 7.12 -0.25
C ARG A 87 -4.27 6.18 0.76
N MET A 88 -3.01 5.82 0.53
CA MET A 88 -2.25 4.99 1.47
C MET A 88 -2.13 5.65 2.85
N ARG A 89 -1.79 6.94 2.89
CA ARG A 89 -1.67 7.70 4.14
C ARG A 89 -3.00 7.75 4.91
N LYS A 90 -4.12 7.86 4.20
CA LYS A 90 -5.46 7.80 4.80
C LYS A 90 -5.74 6.41 5.40
N SER A 91 -5.39 5.35 4.69
CA SER A 91 -5.51 3.98 5.21
C SER A 91 -4.66 3.75 6.46
N CYS A 92 -3.43 4.27 6.49
CA CYS A 92 -2.57 4.24 7.69
C CYS A 92 -3.24 4.93 8.88
N GLN A 93 -3.85 6.10 8.66
CA GLN A 93 -4.60 6.82 9.70
C GLN A 93 -5.78 5.99 10.23
N GLU A 94 -6.55 5.37 9.35
CA GLU A 94 -7.70 4.52 9.73
C GLU A 94 -7.27 3.32 10.56
N PHE A 95 -6.18 2.65 10.16
CA PHE A 95 -5.56 1.57 10.92
C PHE A 95 -5.13 2.03 12.33
N SER A 96 -4.36 3.13 12.41
CA SER A 96 -3.90 3.68 13.69
C SER A 96 -5.06 4.11 14.59
N ASN A 97 -6.16 4.62 14.05
CA ASN A 97 -7.33 5.00 14.85
C ASN A 97 -8.00 3.79 15.53
N LYS A 98 -7.91 2.60 14.92
CA LYS A 98 -8.51 1.39 15.47
C LYS A 98 -7.60 0.71 16.50
N LEU A 99 -6.32 0.58 16.21
CA LEU A 99 -5.35 -0.09 17.10
C LEU A 99 -4.80 0.83 18.20
N GLY A 100 -4.71 2.14 17.93
CA GLY A 100 -4.36 3.15 18.93
C GLY A 100 -5.50 3.54 19.86
N HIS A 101 -6.68 2.90 19.74
CA HIS A 101 -7.81 3.20 20.62
C HIS A 101 -7.50 2.77 22.07
N PRO A 102 -7.73 3.60 23.11
CA PRO A 102 -7.36 3.28 24.50
C PRO A 102 -8.00 2.02 25.09
N LYS A 103 -9.06 1.50 24.45
CA LYS A 103 -9.69 0.22 24.83
C LYS A 103 -9.06 -1.00 24.16
N PHE A 104 -8.21 -0.84 23.15
CA PHE A 104 -7.63 -1.95 22.40
C PHE A 104 -6.91 -2.93 23.34
N SER A 105 -6.02 -2.42 24.19
CA SER A 105 -5.29 -3.20 25.20
C SER A 105 -6.17 -3.75 26.33
N LYS A 106 -7.43 -3.33 26.42
CA LYS A 106 -8.39 -3.79 27.43
C LYS A 106 -9.29 -4.93 26.94
N PHE A 107 -9.27 -5.25 25.65
CA PHE A 107 -10.02 -6.38 25.13
C PHE A 107 -9.26 -7.69 25.36
N ASP A 108 -9.98 -8.81 25.37
CA ASP A 108 -9.36 -10.13 25.43
C ASP A 108 -8.53 -10.41 24.15
N THR A 109 -7.50 -11.24 24.27
CA THR A 109 -6.58 -11.57 23.17
C THR A 109 -7.29 -12.02 21.89
N PRO A 110 -8.34 -12.86 21.90
CA PRO A 110 -9.04 -13.23 20.66
C PRO A 110 -9.70 -12.04 19.96
N VAL A 111 -10.23 -11.08 20.73
CA VAL A 111 -10.85 -9.86 20.20
C VAL A 111 -9.78 -8.95 19.61
N GLN A 112 -8.65 -8.78 20.31
CA GLN A 112 -7.51 -8.00 19.78
C GLN A 112 -6.99 -8.59 18.46
N THR A 113 -6.85 -9.91 18.38
CA THR A 113 -6.39 -10.63 17.19
C THR A 113 -7.35 -10.43 16.02
N SER A 114 -8.65 -10.66 16.24
CA SER A 114 -9.67 -10.44 15.21
C SER A 114 -9.73 -8.98 14.73
N MET A 115 -9.53 -8.01 15.64
CA MET A 115 -9.42 -6.60 15.27
C MET A 115 -8.19 -6.34 14.40
N LEU A 116 -7.02 -6.85 14.80
CA LEU A 116 -5.78 -6.69 14.05
C LEU A 116 -5.89 -7.28 12.64
N GLU A 117 -6.35 -8.53 12.51
CA GLU A 117 -6.52 -9.21 11.22
C GLU A 117 -7.42 -8.40 10.27
N ARG A 118 -8.57 -7.92 10.79
CA ARG A 118 -9.51 -7.12 9.99
C ARG A 118 -8.90 -5.81 9.53
N GLU A 119 -8.18 -5.11 10.40
CA GLU A 119 -7.59 -3.82 10.03
C GLU A 119 -6.34 -3.99 9.14
N LEU A 120 -5.57 -5.07 9.31
CA LEU A 120 -4.52 -5.47 8.37
C LEU A 120 -5.12 -5.73 6.99
N PHE A 121 -6.19 -6.53 6.89
CA PHE A 121 -6.85 -6.80 5.62
C PHE A 121 -7.22 -5.51 4.87
N LYS A 122 -7.89 -4.57 5.54
CA LYS A 122 -8.27 -3.27 4.95
C LYS A 122 -7.08 -2.41 4.56
N LEU A 123 -6.04 -2.39 5.40
CA LEU A 123 -4.81 -1.64 5.12
C LEU A 123 -4.16 -2.17 3.84
N ARG A 124 -4.01 -3.49 3.75
CA ARG A 124 -3.35 -4.18 2.65
C ARG A 124 -4.12 -4.05 1.35
N GLU A 125 -5.44 -4.16 1.39
CA GLU A 125 -6.30 -3.93 0.22
C GLU A 125 -6.09 -2.52 -0.37
N LYS A 126 -6.18 -1.48 0.48
CA LYS A 126 -6.04 -0.09 0.03
C LYS A 126 -4.61 0.25 -0.42
N CYS A 127 -3.61 -0.27 0.28
CA CYS A 127 -2.21 -0.13 -0.10
C CYS A 127 -1.91 -0.87 -1.40
N GLY A 128 -2.37 -2.11 -1.55
CA GLY A 128 -2.18 -2.93 -2.74
C GLY A 128 -2.78 -2.31 -4.00
N VAL A 129 -3.99 -1.73 -3.90
CA VAL A 129 -4.57 -0.89 -4.97
C VAL A 129 -3.61 0.25 -5.33
N SER A 130 -3.15 1.00 -4.34
CA SER A 130 -2.28 2.16 -4.57
C SER A 130 -0.91 1.78 -5.14
N VAL A 131 -0.35 0.64 -4.71
CA VAL A 131 0.91 0.08 -5.23
C VAL A 131 0.73 -0.32 -6.69
N ALA A 132 -0.38 -0.96 -7.05
CA ALA A 132 -0.67 -1.30 -8.43
C ALA A 132 -0.78 -0.06 -9.33
N GLU A 133 -1.49 0.96 -8.85
CA GLU A 133 -1.61 2.25 -9.56
C GLU A 133 -0.24 2.89 -9.80
N ILE A 134 0.66 2.86 -8.80
CA ILE A 134 2.02 3.38 -8.91
C ILE A 134 2.85 2.52 -9.87
N ALA A 135 2.84 1.19 -9.71
CA ALA A 135 3.58 0.28 -10.57
C ALA A 135 3.19 0.45 -12.04
N VAL A 136 1.89 0.59 -12.31
CA VAL A 136 1.39 0.81 -13.67
C VAL A 136 1.75 2.20 -14.21
N ALA A 137 1.58 3.26 -13.42
CA ALA A 137 1.81 4.63 -13.87
C ALA A 137 3.29 4.95 -14.13
N TYR A 138 4.21 4.27 -13.43
CA TYR A 138 5.65 4.56 -13.48
C TYR A 138 6.49 3.38 -14.01
N GLY A 139 5.86 2.29 -14.46
CA GLY A 139 6.54 1.14 -15.08
C GLY A 139 7.46 0.39 -14.11
N LEU A 140 7.03 0.23 -12.85
CA LEU A 140 7.87 -0.35 -11.79
C LEU A 140 7.59 -1.83 -11.58
N ASP A 141 8.67 -2.61 -11.48
CA ASP A 141 8.63 -3.93 -10.86
C ASP A 141 8.36 -3.79 -9.35
N VAL A 142 7.71 -4.79 -8.77
CA VAL A 142 7.36 -4.81 -7.33
C VAL A 142 7.74 -6.17 -6.76
N ASP A 143 8.46 -6.25 -5.65
CA ASP A 143 8.80 -7.51 -4.97
C ASP A 143 7.56 -8.39 -4.73
N ASP A 144 7.73 -9.72 -4.77
CA ASP A 144 6.62 -10.66 -4.70
C ASP A 144 5.83 -10.57 -3.37
N GLY A 145 6.49 -10.22 -2.26
CA GLY A 145 5.83 -9.96 -0.99
C GLY A 145 4.82 -8.83 -1.11
N LEU A 146 5.29 -7.65 -1.52
CA LEU A 146 4.41 -6.49 -1.68
C LEU A 146 3.37 -6.69 -2.81
N ALA A 147 3.76 -7.35 -3.90
CA ALA A 147 2.87 -7.65 -5.02
C ALA A 147 1.71 -8.58 -4.63
N SER A 148 1.86 -9.41 -3.59
CA SER A 148 0.77 -10.26 -3.08
C SER A 148 -0.45 -9.48 -2.55
N THR A 149 -0.27 -8.19 -2.27
CA THR A 149 -1.35 -7.30 -1.81
C THR A 149 -2.18 -6.71 -2.96
N ILE A 150 -1.67 -6.78 -4.19
CA ILE A 150 -2.31 -6.19 -5.36
C ILE A 150 -3.56 -7.01 -5.72
N PRO A 151 -4.72 -6.37 -5.92
CA PRO A 151 -5.92 -7.07 -6.36
C PRO A 151 -5.81 -7.43 -7.85
N PHE A 152 -5.21 -8.58 -8.14
CA PHE A 152 -5.23 -9.17 -9.48
C PHE A 152 -6.60 -9.76 -9.79
N ASN A 153 -6.99 -9.71 -11.07
CA ASN A 153 -8.09 -10.52 -11.55
C ASN A 153 -7.63 -11.98 -11.57
N ASN A 154 -8.06 -12.75 -10.58
CA ASN A 154 -7.89 -14.19 -10.61
C ASN A 154 -8.84 -14.78 -11.66
N ALA A 155 -8.42 -14.81 -12.93
CA ALA A 155 -9.08 -15.60 -13.97
C ALA A 155 -8.76 -17.10 -13.89
N GLU A 156 -7.88 -17.53 -12.97
CA GLU A 156 -7.37 -18.92 -12.89
C GLU A 156 -7.80 -19.70 -11.63
N ASN A 157 -8.83 -19.26 -10.90
CA ASN A 157 -9.41 -20.05 -9.80
C ASN A 157 -10.94 -20.25 -9.98
N THR A 158 -11.35 -20.73 -11.16
CA THR A 158 -12.65 -21.41 -11.37
C THR A 158 -12.41 -22.82 -11.87
#